data_AF-A0A925RAE5-F1
#
_entry.id   AF-A0A925RAE5-F1
#
_cell.length_a   1.000
_cell.length_b   1.000
_cell.length_c   1.000
_cell.angle_alpha   90.00
_cell.angle_beta   90.00
_cell.angle_gamma   90.00
#
_symmetry.space_group_name_H-M   'P 1'
#
loop_
_entity.id
_entity.type
_entity.pdbx_description
1 polymer ?
#
loop_
_entity_poly.entity_id
_entity_poly.type
_entity_poly.pdbx_seq_one_letter_code
_entity_poly.pdbx_strand_id
1 'polypeptide(L)' 'NDDEVVDAIRLVLEKDPFVNAAQVRVTCRNYAVTLEGIVKSAIQRQVAEADCWYVFRVDQVTNLLQVGE' A
#
# COMPACT_ATOMS: atom_id res chain seq x y z
N ASN A 1 2.35 -13.38 10.03
CA ASN A 1 3.77 -13.00 9.83
C ASN A 1 3.82 -11.69 9.05
N ASP A 2 4.95 -10.96 9.01
CA ASP A 2 5.06 -9.77 8.16
C ASP A 2 4.73 -10.09 6.69
N ASP A 3 5.14 -11.27 6.20
CA ASP A 3 4.79 -11.76 4.87
C ASP A 3 3.29 -11.86 4.63
N GLU A 4 2.50 -12.29 5.63
CA GLU A 4 1.04 -12.37 5.48
C GLU A 4 0.40 -10.98 5.38
N VAL A 5 0.95 -9.99 6.10
CA VAL A 5 0.50 -8.61 6.00
C VAL A 5 0.83 -8.06 4.60
N VAL A 6 2.03 -8.31 4.10
CA VAL A 6 2.42 -7.89 2.74
C VAL A 6 1.54 -8.54 1.68
N ASP A 7 1.28 -9.84 1.79
CA ASP A 7 0.47 -10.59 0.84
C ASP A 7 -0.98 -10.08 0.83
N ALA A 8 -1.56 -9.85 2.01
CA ALA A 8 -2.89 -9.27 2.15
C ALA A 8 -2.98 -7.86 1.52
N ILE A 9 -2.00 -6.99 1.80
CA ILE A 9 -1.97 -5.64 1.24
C ILE A 9 -1.79 -5.68 -0.27
N ARG A 10 -0.89 -6.52 -0.78
CA ARG A 10 -0.70 -6.71 -2.22
C ARG A 10 -1.98 -7.17 -2.89
N LEU A 11 -2.69 -8.12 -2.30
CA LEU A 11 -3.95 -8.62 -2.84
C LEU A 11 -5.01 -7.52 -2.92
N VAL A 12 -5.14 -6.70 -1.87
CA VAL A 12 -6.10 -5.58 -1.87
C VAL A 12 -5.73 -4.55 -2.94
N LEU A 13 -4.45 -4.18 -3.03
CA LEU A 13 -3.96 -3.24 -4.04
C LEU A 13 -4.07 -3.78 -5.47
N GLU A 14 -3.88 -5.08 -5.70
CA GLU A 14 -4.09 -5.71 -7.03
C GLU A 14 -5.57 -5.76 -7.41
N LYS A 15 -6.47 -5.83 -6.42
CA LYS A 15 -7.91 -5.79 -6.64
C LYS A 15 -8.42 -4.37 -6.91
N ASP A 16 -7.70 -3.35 -6.45
CA ASP A 16 -8.11 -1.97 -6.58
C ASP A 16 -7.75 -1.42 -7.99
N PRO A 17 -8.73 -1.03 -8.82
CA PRO A 17 -8.46 -0.51 -10.15
C PRO A 17 -7.90 0.91 -10.15
N PHE A 18 -7.96 1.62 -9.02
CA PHE A 18 -7.40 2.96 -8.89
C PHE A 18 -5.90 2.89 -8.61
N VAL A 19 -5.44 1.92 -7.81
CA VAL A 19 -4.01 1.80 -7.48
C VAL A 19 -3.32 0.78 -8.39
N ASN A 20 -2.28 1.22 -9.11
CA ASN A 20 -1.51 0.30 -9.93
C ASN A 20 -0.45 -0.42 -9.08
N ALA A 21 -0.81 -1.58 -8.50
CA ALA A 21 0.09 -2.39 -7.67
C ALA A 21 1.43 -2.73 -8.36
N ALA A 22 1.45 -2.82 -9.69
CA ALA A 22 2.69 -3.05 -10.46
C ALA A 22 3.73 -1.93 -10.32
N GLN A 23 3.30 -0.70 -10.02
CA GLN A 23 4.17 0.47 -9.81
C GLN A 23 4.36 0.82 -8.33
N VAL A 24 3.71 0.08 -7.43
CA VAL A 24 3.77 0.28 -5.98
C VAL A 24 4.52 -0.89 -5.34
N ARG A 25 5.62 -0.58 -4.67
CA ARG A 25 6.39 -1.51 -3.85
C ARG A 25 5.85 -1.43 -2.42
N VAL A 26 5.33 -2.56 -1.95
CA VAL A 26 4.89 -2.76 -0.56
C VAL A 26 5.99 -3.50 0.19
N THR A 27 6.34 -3.00 1.36
CA THR A 27 7.22 -3.70 2.31
C THR A 27 6.61 -3.66 3.70
N CYS A 28 6.78 -4.72 4.48
CA CYS A 28 6.38 -4.76 5.88
C CYS A 28 7.57 -5.17 6.73
N ARG A 29 7.77 -4.49 7.85
CA ARG A 29 8.80 -4.83 8.83
C ARG A 29 8.27 -4.56 10.23
N ASN A 30 8.14 -5.61 11.03
CA ASN A 30 7.66 -5.52 12.40
C ASN A 30 6.28 -4.84 12.47
N TYR A 31 5.35 -5.28 11.62
CA TYR A 31 4.00 -4.71 11.47
C TYR A 31 3.93 -3.26 10.97
N ALA A 32 5.07 -2.67 10.60
CA ALA A 32 5.14 -1.37 9.93
C ALA A 32 5.18 -1.55 8.42
N VAL A 33 4.11 -1.11 7.76
CA VAL A 33 3.94 -1.16 6.31
C VAL A 33 4.51 0.11 5.69
N THR A 34 5.26 -0.04 4.61
CA THR A 34 5.75 1.08 3.80
C THR A 34 5.34 0.88 2.34
N LEU A 35 4.70 1.92 1.78
CA LEU A 35 4.28 2.01 0.40
C LEU A 35 5.20 2.98 -0.35
N GLU A 36 5.94 2.48 -1.33
CA GLU A 36 6.85 3.27 -2.17
C GLU A 36 6.50 3.11 -3.64
N GLY A 37 6.59 4.17 -4.43
CA GLY A 37 6.32 4.10 -5.86
C GLY A 37 5.71 5.38 -6.41
N ILE A 38 5.18 5.28 -7.62
CA ILE A 38 4.57 6.40 -8.33
C ILE A 38 3.11 6.04 -8.62
N VAL A 39 2.21 6.91 -8.20
CA VAL A 39 0.78 6.85 -8.49
C VAL A 39 0.37 7.97 -9.42
N LYS A 40 -0.75 7.81 -10.13
CA LYS A 40 -1.21 8.82 -11.11
C LYS A 40 -1.99 9.96 -10.48
N SER A 41 -2.38 9.86 -9.21
CA SER A 41 -3.19 10.88 -8.54
C SER A 41 -3.04 10.82 -7.02
N ALA A 42 -3.23 11.97 -6.36
CA ALA A 42 -3.27 12.06 -4.90
C ALA A 42 -4.38 11.17 -4.28
N ILE A 43 -5.50 11.00 -5.01
CA ILE A 43 -6.56 10.08 -4.60
C ILE A 43 -6.04 8.64 -4.48
N GLN A 44 -5.29 8.15 -5.46
CA GLN A 44 -4.72 6.79 -5.40
C GLN A 44 -3.79 6.62 -4.21
N ARG A 45 -3.00 7.65 -3.90
CA ARG A 45 -2.15 7.67 -2.70
C ARG A 45 -2.98 7.52 -1.42
N GLN A 46 -4.10 8.22 -1.31
CA GLN A 46 -4.98 8.13 -0.14
C GLN A 46 -5.70 6.79 -0.05
N VAL A 47 -6.17 6.26 -1.17
CA VAL A 47 -6.82 4.94 -1.23
C VAL A 47 -5.85 3.84 -0.79
N ALA A 48 -4.61 3.84 -1.31
CA ALA A 48 -3.59 2.86 -0.93
C ALA A 48 -3.30 2.85 0.59
N GLU A 49 -3.30 4.03 1.21
CA GLU A 49 -3.14 4.15 2.67
C GLU A 49 -4.36 3.60 3.41
N ALA A 50 -5.57 3.96 2.97
CA ALA A 50 -6.82 3.46 3.55
C ALA A 50 -6.94 1.93 3.44
N ASP A 51 -6.52 1.36 2.31
CA ASP A 51 -6.46 -0.09 2.10
C ASP A 51 -5.51 -0.76 3.08
N CYS A 52 -4.33 -0.16 3.32
CA CYS A 52 -3.38 -0.67 4.32
C CYS A 52 -3.97 -0.65 5.72
N TRP A 53 -4.71 0.41 6.10
CA TRP A 53 -5.40 0.48 7.38
C TRP A 53 -6.50 -0.57 7.54
N TYR A 54 -7.06 -1.07 6.43
CA TYR A 54 -8.08 -2.12 6.45
C TYR A 54 -7.49 -3.52 6.69
N VAL A 55 -6.17 -3.69 6.54
CA VAL A 55 -5.50 -4.97 6.77
C VAL A 55 -5.26 -5.21 8.25
N PHE A 56 -5.65 -6.40 8.70
CA PHE A 56 -5.53 -6.80 10.09
C PHE A 56 -4.06 -6.94 10.49
N ARG A 57 -3.70 -6.45 11.69
CA ARG A 57 -2.33 -6.40 12.26
C ARG A 57 -1.40 -5.32 11.71
N VAL A 58 -1.90 -4.35 10.94
CA VAL A 58 -1.08 -3.18 10.60
C VAL A 58 -0.99 -2.25 11.81
N ASP A 59 0.23 -2.02 12.29
CA ASP A 59 0.51 -1.12 13.42
C ASP A 59 0.86 0.29 12.93
N GLN A 60 1.57 0.38 11.81
CA GLN A 60 1.98 1.64 11.21
C GLN A 60 1.93 1.57 9.69
N VAL A 61 1.47 2.65 9.04
CA VAL A 61 1.48 2.81 7.59
C VAL A 61 2.31 4.04 7.22
N THR A 62 3.34 3.83 6.40
CA THR A 62 4.19 4.90 5.88
C THR A 62 3.96 5.03 4.38
N ASN A 63 3.34 6.14 4.00
CA ASN A 63 2.98 6.40 2.62
C ASN A 63 4.02 7.31 1.94
N LEU A 64 4.91 6.69 1.17
CA LEU A 64 5.96 7.34 0.37
C LEU A 64 5.61 7.37 -1.13
N LEU A 65 4.33 7.18 -1.46
CA LEU A 65 3.87 7.24 -2.84
C LEU A 65 3.98 8.66 -3.37
N GLN A 66 4.65 8.80 -4.51
CA GLN A 66 4.76 10.07 -5.23
C GLN A 66 3.66 10.15 -6.27
N VAL A 67 3.01 11.31 -6.38
CA VAL A 67 2.04 11.56 -7.44
C VAL A 67 2.83 12.03 -8.65
N GLY A 68 2.89 11.21 -9.70
CA GLY A 68 3.44 11.61 -10.99
C GLY A 68 2.48 12.58 -11.68
N GLU A 69 3.03 13.67 -12.22
CA GLU A 69 2.30 14.69 -12.99
C GLU A 69 1.74 14.16 -14.32
#